data_AF-A0A177Q998-F1
#
_entry.id   AF-A0A177Q998-F1
#
_cell.length_a   1.000
_cell.length_b   1.000
_cell.length_c   1.000
_cell.angle_alpha   90.00
_cell.angle_beta   90.00
_cell.angle_gamma   90.00
#
_symmetry.space_group_name_H-M   'P 1'
#
loop_
_entity.id
_entity.type
_entity.pdbx_description
1 polymer ?
#
loop_
_entity_poly.entity_id
_entity_poly.type
_entity_poly.pdbx_seq_one_letter_code
_entity_poly.pdbx_strand_id
1 'polypeptide(L)'
;MDGNEAITGMMDSMELIGQANEEVIPQLTVEEEGARYARLVAEPLESGYGITLGNALRRVLLSSLEGAAITSVRIDQVQHEFSTVAGMQEDTTEFLLNIKEIRLRALTNRGGTLALDAEGPCVITAGDIQAPADFEIANPELHIATLDSRSSRLNVEMHASIGKGFVPAGSVEGMPIGVIPVDAIFTPVRKVNYRVEKTRVGQSTNYDRLILEIWTDGTLAPVAAVGQSADILMDQFSLFTAMGRPEPVFGTPRVSASGSAAGLLPPDRYNTPIEDLALSVRAYNCLKRSGLMTVGQVLERSEDELLALRNFGRKSYDELRDRLVELAYIDGDAPGLQPIPEGHPSARAGAAAARRPATPSRSSSVILDEDDEAESLGALGKALKEALKEVGDDDLLGADDED
;
A
#
# COMPACT_ATOMS: atom_id res chain seq x y z
N MET A 1 12.18 -17.46 72.39
CA MET A 1 12.04 -16.05 71.94
C MET A 1 12.42 -16.05 70.46
N ASP A 2 11.77 -16.89 69.65
CA ASP A 2 12.30 -17.26 68.31
C ASP A 2 11.14 -17.48 67.33
N GLY A 3 10.24 -16.50 67.28
CA GLY A 3 9.07 -16.54 66.40
C GLY A 3 8.82 -15.25 65.63
N ASN A 4 9.63 -14.21 65.84
CA ASN A 4 9.40 -12.88 65.26
C ASN A 4 10.48 -12.42 64.27
N GLU A 5 11.55 -13.19 64.07
CA GLU A 5 12.60 -12.87 63.07
C GLU A 5 12.28 -13.45 61.68
N ALA A 6 11.47 -14.51 61.58
CA ALA A 6 11.14 -15.14 60.30
C ALA A 6 10.10 -14.34 59.46
N ILE A 7 9.25 -13.54 60.11
CA ILE A 7 8.23 -12.73 59.43
C ILE A 7 8.84 -11.44 58.87
N THR A 8 9.86 -10.89 59.52
CA THR A 8 10.58 -9.69 59.06
C THR A 8 11.41 -9.97 57.79
N GLY A 9 12.03 -11.16 57.69
CA GLY A 9 12.77 -11.56 56.47
C GLY A 9 11.90 -11.88 55.26
N MET A 10 10.64 -12.29 55.45
CA MET A 10 9.68 -12.51 54.34
C MET A 10 9.03 -11.22 53.86
N MET A 11 8.94 -10.17 54.70
CA MET A 11 8.48 -8.84 54.28
C MET A 11 9.56 -8.11 53.44
N ASP A 12 10.85 -8.21 53.80
CA ASP A 12 11.96 -7.68 52.98
C ASP A 12 12.10 -8.40 51.63
N SER A 13 11.70 -9.68 51.57
CA SER A 13 11.73 -10.46 50.32
C SER A 13 10.57 -10.11 49.38
N MET A 14 9.48 -9.53 49.90
CA MET A 14 8.30 -9.10 49.13
C MET A 14 8.41 -7.64 48.66
N GLU A 15 9.19 -6.80 49.36
CA GLU A 15 9.54 -5.46 48.88
C GLU A 15 10.55 -5.50 47.71
N LEU A 16 11.28 -6.60 47.53
CA LEU A 16 12.23 -6.76 46.41
C LEU A 16 11.59 -7.23 45.08
N ILE A 17 10.32 -7.62 45.09
CA ILE A 17 9.56 -8.04 43.89
C ILE A 17 8.68 -6.89 43.36
N GLY A 18 8.65 -5.77 44.08
CA GLY A 18 7.83 -4.60 43.80
C GLY A 18 8.58 -3.41 43.18
N GLN A 19 9.76 -3.61 42.56
CA GLN A 19 10.26 -2.60 41.64
C GLN A 19 9.36 -2.64 40.40
N ALA A 20 8.39 -1.72 40.39
CA ALA A 20 7.58 -1.43 39.23
C ALA A 20 8.48 -1.45 37.98
N ASN A 21 8.15 -2.33 37.03
CA ASN A 21 8.51 -2.08 35.64
C ASN A 21 7.85 -0.73 35.31
N GLU A 22 8.59 0.35 35.50
CA GLU A 22 8.24 1.67 35.02
C GLU A 22 7.97 1.47 33.52
N GLU A 23 6.70 1.60 33.12
CA GLU A 23 6.29 1.30 31.75
C GLU A 23 6.96 2.34 30.85
N VAL A 24 8.09 1.93 30.26
CA VAL A 24 8.93 2.85 29.50
C VAL A 24 8.31 3.01 28.13
N ILE A 25 7.58 4.11 27.94
CA ILE A 25 6.93 4.41 26.67
C ILE A 25 7.99 4.94 25.69
N PRO A 26 8.17 4.33 24.51
CA PRO A 26 9.11 4.82 23.51
C PRO A 26 8.64 6.18 22.99
N GLN A 27 9.58 7.12 22.89
CA GLN A 27 9.34 8.45 22.31
C GLN A 27 10.02 8.57 20.95
N LEU A 28 9.32 9.19 20.02
CA LEU A 28 9.86 9.57 18.72
C LEU A 28 10.15 11.08 18.74
N THR A 29 11.40 11.45 18.50
CA THR A 29 11.86 12.84 18.42
C THR A 29 12.45 13.12 17.04
N VAL A 30 12.24 14.33 16.53
CA VAL A 30 12.87 14.80 15.30
C VAL A 30 14.02 15.72 15.71
N GLU A 31 15.26 15.28 15.53
CA GLU A 31 16.45 16.06 15.90
C GLU A 31 16.75 17.13 14.85
N GLU A 32 16.62 16.79 13.57
CA GLU A 32 16.85 17.70 12.45
C GLU A 32 15.77 17.51 11.39
N GLU A 33 15.19 18.63 10.93
CA GLU A 33 14.21 18.65 9.84
C GLU A 33 14.61 19.72 8.83
N GLY A 34 14.88 19.29 7.60
CA GLY A 34 15.07 20.14 6.44
C GLY A 34 14.08 19.76 5.34
N ALA A 35 14.08 20.52 4.24
CA ALA A 35 13.15 20.30 3.14
C ALA A 35 13.29 18.92 2.47
N ARG A 36 14.52 18.39 2.40
CA ARG A 36 14.84 17.11 1.71
C ARG A 36 15.59 16.12 2.61
N TYR A 37 15.76 16.43 3.89
CA TYR A 37 16.48 15.60 4.87
C TYR A 37 15.78 15.64 6.21
N ALA A 38 15.71 14.50 6.90
CA ALA A 38 15.36 14.47 8.32
C ALA A 38 16.14 13.42 9.07
N ARG A 39 16.38 13.72 10.35
CA ARG A 39 17.00 12.82 11.32
C ARG A 39 16.03 12.62 12.49
N LEU A 40 15.55 11.39 12.63
CA LEU A 40 14.62 10.99 13.68
C LEU A 40 15.30 10.05 14.67
N VAL A 41 14.95 10.20 15.94
CA VAL A 41 15.44 9.35 17.03
C VAL A 41 14.26 8.75 17.77
N ALA A 42 14.22 7.42 17.80
CA ALA A 42 13.27 6.65 18.59
C ALA A 42 13.99 6.00 19.77
N GLU A 43 13.65 6.43 20.98
CA GLU A 43 14.17 5.87 22.22
C GLU A 43 13.19 6.05 23.39
N PRO A 44 13.20 5.17 24.39
CA PRO A 44 13.95 3.91 24.46
C PRO A 44 13.14 2.74 23.87
N LEU A 45 13.81 1.89 23.08
CA LEU A 45 13.24 0.68 22.49
C LEU A 45 13.75 -0.56 23.22
N GLU A 46 12.96 -1.63 23.27
CA GLU A 46 13.43 -2.91 23.80
C GLU A 46 14.64 -3.43 23.00
N SER A 47 15.52 -4.19 23.68
CA SER A 47 16.73 -4.73 23.05
C SER A 47 16.41 -5.57 21.82
N GLY A 48 17.00 -5.23 20.68
CA GLY A 48 16.81 -5.91 19.40
C GLY A 48 15.74 -5.27 18.52
N TYR A 49 14.79 -4.52 19.09
CA TYR A 49 13.76 -3.83 18.29
C TYR A 49 14.31 -2.68 17.46
N GLY A 50 15.42 -2.06 17.87
CA GLY A 50 16.06 -1.02 17.05
C GLY A 50 16.46 -1.53 15.67
N ILE A 51 17.03 -2.74 15.59
CA ILE A 51 17.45 -3.35 14.32
C ILE A 51 16.22 -3.79 13.50
N THR A 52 15.23 -4.41 14.16
CA THR A 52 14.01 -4.88 13.51
C THR A 52 13.23 -3.72 12.88
N LEU A 53 12.97 -2.66 13.64
CA LEU A 53 12.27 -1.47 13.17
C LEU A 53 13.07 -0.72 12.12
N GLY A 54 14.37 -0.51 12.34
CA GLY A 54 15.25 0.17 11.39
C GLY A 54 15.30 -0.51 10.01
N ASN A 55 15.47 -1.84 9.98
CA ASN A 55 15.46 -2.60 8.74
C ASN A 55 14.08 -2.60 8.06
N ALA A 56 13.01 -2.79 8.81
CA ALA A 56 11.65 -2.81 8.27
C ALA A 56 11.29 -1.47 7.63
N LEU A 57 11.50 -0.36 8.36
CA LEU A 57 11.24 0.99 7.86
C LEU A 57 12.10 1.32 6.65
N ARG A 58 13.41 1.01 6.69
CA ARG A 58 14.31 1.23 5.55
C ARG A 58 13.83 0.53 4.29
N ARG A 59 13.34 -0.70 4.40
CA ARG A 59 12.87 -1.47 3.25
C ARG A 59 11.60 -0.86 2.65
N VAL A 60 10.66 -0.44 3.48
CA VAL A 60 9.39 0.16 3.02
C VAL A 60 9.62 1.55 2.43
N LEU A 61 10.42 2.38 3.08
CA LEU A 61 10.78 3.72 2.60
C LEU A 61 11.38 3.70 1.18
N LEU A 62 12.19 2.68 0.85
CA LEU A 62 12.86 2.58 -0.46
C LEU A 62 12.03 1.89 -1.55
N SER A 63 10.94 1.17 -1.20
CA SER A 63 10.25 0.29 -2.16
C SER A 63 8.76 0.51 -2.31
N SER A 64 8.06 0.90 -1.24
CA SER A 64 6.60 0.75 -1.15
C SER A 64 5.84 2.07 -1.11
N LEU A 65 6.55 3.19 -0.98
CA LEU A 65 5.94 4.51 -1.03
C LEU A 65 5.40 4.81 -2.43
N GLU A 66 4.26 5.47 -2.45
CA GLU A 66 3.61 5.95 -3.67
C GLU A 66 4.28 7.21 -4.15
N GLY A 67 4.46 7.31 -5.45
CA GLY A 67 4.91 8.54 -6.10
C GLY A 67 4.49 8.60 -7.56
N ALA A 68 4.83 9.70 -8.21
CA ALA A 68 4.48 9.96 -9.60
C ALA A 68 5.74 10.05 -10.46
N ALA A 69 5.68 9.45 -11.64
CA ALA A 69 6.77 9.46 -12.60
C ALA A 69 6.22 9.45 -14.04
N ILE A 70 7.06 9.92 -14.96
CA ILE A 70 6.80 9.91 -16.40
C ILE A 70 7.10 8.49 -16.91
N THR A 71 6.10 7.84 -17.51
CA THR A 71 6.21 6.46 -18.02
C THR A 71 6.48 6.40 -19.51
N SER A 72 6.04 7.40 -20.26
CA SER A 72 6.23 7.44 -21.71
C SER A 72 6.23 8.86 -22.23
N VAL A 73 6.91 9.03 -23.35
CA VAL A 73 7.14 10.33 -23.99
C VAL A 73 6.87 10.17 -25.48
N ARG A 74 6.10 11.09 -26.05
CA ARG A 74 5.88 11.24 -27.49
C ARG A 74 6.48 12.57 -27.91
N ILE A 75 7.43 12.53 -28.83
CA ILE A 75 8.11 13.70 -29.37
C ILE A 75 7.69 13.86 -30.83
N ASP A 76 7.31 15.06 -31.25
CA ASP A 76 6.95 15.29 -32.66
C ASP A 76 8.15 15.00 -33.58
N GLN A 77 7.89 14.38 -34.74
CA GLN A 77 8.86 13.97 -35.76
C GLN A 77 9.90 12.92 -35.32
N VAL A 78 9.78 12.35 -34.12
CA VAL A 78 10.67 11.31 -33.59
C VAL A 78 9.92 9.98 -33.47
N GLN A 79 10.50 8.92 -34.04
CA GLN A 79 9.88 7.59 -34.03
C GLN A 79 10.47 6.65 -32.98
N HIS A 80 11.72 6.85 -32.57
CA HIS A 80 12.48 5.97 -31.66
C HIS A 80 13.57 6.76 -30.91
N GLU A 81 14.09 6.24 -29.80
CA GLU A 81 15.04 6.96 -28.93
C GLU A 81 16.40 7.32 -29.57
N PHE A 82 16.78 6.66 -30.67
CA PHE A 82 18.08 6.86 -31.33
C PHE A 82 18.09 7.96 -32.40
N SER A 83 16.97 8.68 -32.60
CA SER A 83 16.92 9.77 -33.56
C SER A 83 17.46 11.07 -32.96
N THR A 84 17.73 12.05 -33.80
CA THR A 84 18.05 13.42 -33.38
C THR A 84 16.88 14.34 -33.66
N VAL A 85 16.68 15.34 -32.80
CA VAL A 85 15.67 16.39 -32.99
C VAL A 85 16.32 17.60 -33.66
N ALA A 86 15.74 18.08 -34.77
CA ALA A 86 16.34 19.15 -35.55
C ALA A 86 16.43 20.47 -34.77
N GLY A 87 17.66 20.90 -34.47
CA GLY A 87 18.00 22.15 -33.79
C GLY A 87 17.77 22.17 -32.27
N MET A 88 17.67 20.98 -31.67
CA MET A 88 18.00 20.74 -30.26
C MET A 88 19.50 20.43 -30.14
N GLN A 89 20.14 20.94 -29.08
CA GLN A 89 21.57 20.74 -28.85
C GLN A 89 21.86 19.31 -28.35
N GLU A 90 21.02 18.81 -27.45
CA GLU A 90 21.07 17.48 -26.87
C GLU A 90 20.54 16.42 -27.86
N ASP A 91 20.94 15.16 -27.68
CA ASP A 91 20.34 14.04 -28.41
C ASP A 91 19.02 13.58 -27.75
N THR A 92 18.23 12.74 -28.43
CA THR A 92 16.95 12.25 -27.87
C THR A 92 17.17 11.39 -26.63
N THR A 93 18.29 10.68 -26.51
CA THR A 93 18.57 9.82 -25.35
C THR A 93 18.90 10.66 -24.12
N GLU A 94 19.73 11.68 -24.26
CA GLU A 94 20.07 12.69 -23.24
C GLU A 94 18.81 13.44 -22.79
N PHE A 95 17.97 13.85 -23.74
CA PHE A 95 16.67 14.44 -23.44
C PHE A 95 15.78 13.50 -22.60
N LEU A 96 15.70 12.21 -22.96
CA LEU A 96 14.94 11.22 -22.20
C LEU A 96 15.53 10.97 -20.80
N LEU A 97 16.87 11.02 -20.65
CA LEU A 97 17.53 10.93 -19.35
C LEU A 97 17.20 12.13 -18.47
N ASN A 98 17.22 13.35 -19.02
CA ASN A 98 16.82 14.56 -18.30
C ASN A 98 15.34 14.49 -17.88
N ILE A 99 14.46 13.97 -18.73
CA ILE A 99 13.05 13.73 -18.38
C ILE A 99 12.92 12.78 -17.18
N LYS A 100 13.74 11.72 -17.07
CA LYS A 100 13.74 10.82 -15.90
C LYS A 100 14.13 11.51 -14.59
N GLU A 101 14.84 12.63 -14.66
CA GLU A 101 15.22 13.41 -13.49
C GLU A 101 14.11 14.35 -13.00
N ILE A 102 13.06 14.57 -13.80
CA ILE A 102 11.89 15.35 -13.39
C ILE A 102 11.22 14.67 -12.19
N ARG A 103 10.83 15.47 -11.21
CA ARG A 103 10.17 15.01 -9.99
C ARG A 103 8.76 15.58 -9.93
N LEU A 104 7.79 14.68 -9.98
CA LEU A 104 6.37 15.00 -9.97
C LEU A 104 5.78 14.68 -8.60
N ARG A 105 4.99 15.61 -8.09
CA ARG A 105 4.14 15.42 -6.93
C ARG A 105 2.70 15.29 -7.42
N ALA A 106 2.09 14.15 -7.18
CA ALA A 106 0.68 13.93 -7.47
C ALA A 106 -0.19 14.55 -6.38
N LEU A 107 -1.20 15.32 -6.79
CA LEU A 107 -2.22 15.90 -5.91
C LEU A 107 -3.50 15.03 -5.90
N THR A 108 -3.70 14.24 -6.96
CA THR A 108 -4.81 13.28 -7.08
C THR A 108 -4.28 11.89 -7.43
N ASN A 109 -5.08 10.84 -7.21
CA ASN A 109 -4.67 9.45 -7.48
C ASN A 109 -4.96 9.02 -8.93
N ARG A 110 -4.72 9.90 -9.91
CA ARG A 110 -4.96 9.62 -11.33
C ARG A 110 -3.72 9.99 -12.15
N GLY A 111 -3.45 9.18 -13.19
CA GLY A 111 -2.46 9.54 -14.20
C GLY A 111 -2.93 10.73 -15.04
N GLY A 112 -2.00 11.39 -15.72
CA GLY A 112 -2.30 12.53 -16.57
C GLY A 112 -1.22 12.76 -17.62
N THR A 113 -1.52 13.65 -18.56
CA THR A 113 -0.62 14.02 -19.64
C THR A 113 -0.07 15.42 -19.38
N LEU A 114 1.25 15.54 -19.43
CA LEU A 114 1.98 16.82 -19.42
C LEU A 114 2.36 17.18 -20.86
N ALA A 115 2.36 18.47 -21.17
CA ALA A 115 2.76 18.96 -22.49
C ALA A 115 3.92 19.95 -22.36
N LEU A 116 4.83 19.93 -23.33
CA LEU A 116 5.90 20.90 -23.47
C LEU A 116 5.85 21.43 -24.91
N ASP A 117 5.75 22.76 -25.04
CA ASP A 117 5.75 23.44 -26.33
C ASP A 117 6.73 24.63 -26.24
N ALA A 118 7.81 24.54 -27.01
CA ALA A 118 8.87 25.54 -27.02
C ALA A 118 9.26 25.88 -28.45
N GLU A 119 9.41 27.19 -28.72
CA GLU A 119 9.76 27.71 -30.05
C GLU A 119 10.93 28.71 -29.98
N GLY A 120 11.81 28.64 -30.96
CA GLY A 120 12.95 29.54 -31.09
C GLY A 120 14.11 29.20 -30.13
N PRO A 121 15.16 30.06 -30.11
CA PRO A 121 16.36 29.76 -29.35
C PRO A 121 16.12 30.02 -27.85
N CYS A 122 16.08 28.97 -27.05
CA CYS A 122 15.83 29.05 -25.61
C CYS A 122 16.41 27.83 -24.87
N VAL A 123 16.65 28.03 -23.57
CA VAL A 123 16.96 26.95 -22.63
C VAL A 123 15.64 26.51 -22.03
N ILE A 124 15.32 25.22 -22.13
CA ILE A 124 14.08 24.62 -21.65
C ILE A 124 14.34 23.99 -20.31
N THR A 125 13.52 24.38 -19.33
CA THR A 125 13.56 23.87 -17.97
C THR A 125 12.30 23.08 -17.64
N ALA A 126 12.32 22.30 -16.56
CA ALA A 126 11.13 21.60 -16.09
C ALA A 126 9.99 22.54 -15.69
N GLY A 127 10.29 23.79 -15.33
CA GLY A 127 9.29 24.83 -15.08
C GLY A 127 8.48 25.24 -16.31
N ASP A 128 8.98 24.97 -17.52
CA ASP A 128 8.29 25.31 -18.79
C ASP A 128 7.25 24.25 -19.20
N ILE A 129 7.18 23.12 -18.48
CA ILE A 129 6.22 22.06 -18.73
C ILE A 129 4.83 22.48 -18.26
N GLN A 130 3.85 22.32 -19.15
CA GLN A 130 2.45 22.53 -18.85
C GLN A 130 1.89 21.29 -18.15
N ALA A 131 1.87 21.34 -16.82
CA ALA A 131 1.26 20.31 -15.98
C ALA A 131 -0.24 20.58 -15.76
N PRO A 132 -1.10 19.55 -15.81
CA PRO A 132 -2.49 19.69 -15.38
C PRO A 132 -2.54 19.89 -13.85
N ALA A 133 -3.68 20.35 -13.34
CA ALA A 133 -3.89 20.64 -11.91
C ALA A 133 -3.69 19.43 -10.97
N ASP A 134 -3.59 18.22 -11.53
CA ASP A 134 -3.34 16.98 -10.81
C ASP A 134 -1.87 16.78 -10.42
N PHE A 135 -0.93 17.47 -11.07
CA PHE A 135 0.51 17.32 -10.85
C PHE A 135 1.22 18.65 -10.57
N GLU A 136 2.16 18.60 -9.63
CA GLU A 136 3.06 19.70 -9.31
C GLU A 136 4.51 19.26 -9.60
N ILE A 137 5.31 20.11 -10.24
CA ILE A 137 6.72 19.84 -10.54
C ILE A 137 7.56 20.30 -9.35
N ALA A 138 8.26 19.37 -8.70
CA ALA A 138 9.02 19.65 -7.48
C ALA A 138 10.41 20.25 -7.73
N ASN A 139 10.93 20.15 -8.96
CA ASN A 139 12.23 20.66 -9.37
C ASN A 139 12.14 21.48 -10.69
N PRO A 140 11.47 22.64 -10.68
CA PRO A 140 11.28 23.47 -11.89
C PRO A 140 12.59 23.98 -12.49
N GLU A 141 13.67 24.05 -11.72
CA GLU A 141 15.00 24.50 -12.13
C GLU A 141 15.76 23.49 -13.01
N LEU A 142 15.26 22.27 -13.14
CA LEU A 142 15.95 21.21 -13.87
C LEU A 142 16.07 21.56 -15.36
N HIS A 143 17.29 21.53 -15.89
CA HIS A 143 17.56 21.64 -17.33
C HIS A 143 17.06 20.42 -18.07
N ILE A 144 16.31 20.61 -19.15
CA ILE A 144 15.79 19.52 -19.98
C ILE A 144 16.48 19.50 -21.35
N ALA A 145 16.48 20.64 -22.04
CA ALA A 145 17.02 20.76 -23.40
C ALA A 145 17.37 22.21 -23.75
N THR A 146 18.14 22.40 -24.80
CA THR A 146 18.50 23.70 -25.38
C THR A 146 18.15 23.72 -26.86
N LEU A 147 17.42 24.75 -27.29
CA LEU A 147 17.14 25.01 -28.71
C LEU A 147 18.07 26.11 -29.22
N ASP A 148 18.79 25.85 -30.30
CA ASP A 148 19.78 26.79 -30.86
C ASP A 148 19.23 27.62 -32.04
N SER A 149 18.24 27.08 -32.76
CA SER A 149 17.78 27.65 -34.03
C SER A 149 16.48 28.43 -33.90
N ARG A 150 16.37 29.55 -34.66
CA ARG A 150 15.15 30.38 -34.71
C ARG A 150 13.92 29.69 -35.31
N SER A 151 14.12 28.62 -36.06
CA SER A 151 13.05 27.83 -36.68
C SER A 151 12.80 26.50 -35.95
N SER A 152 13.50 26.24 -34.84
CA SER A 152 13.29 25.02 -34.07
C SER A 152 12.06 25.16 -33.20
N ARG A 153 11.29 24.07 -33.18
CA ARG A 153 10.11 23.87 -32.35
C ARG A 153 10.21 22.50 -31.71
N LEU A 154 9.92 22.42 -30.42
CA LEU A 154 9.91 21.18 -29.69
C LEU A 154 8.51 21.01 -29.08
N ASN A 155 7.78 20.03 -29.60
CA ASN A 155 6.48 19.64 -29.07
C ASN A 155 6.59 18.23 -28.50
N VAL A 156 6.34 18.11 -27.20
CA VAL A 156 6.48 16.86 -26.47
C VAL A 156 5.27 16.63 -25.58
N GLU A 157 4.71 15.43 -25.69
CA GLU A 157 3.64 14.94 -24.84
C GLU A 157 4.22 13.86 -23.92
N MET A 158 4.05 14.02 -22.61
CA MET A 158 4.58 13.11 -21.60
C MET A 158 3.42 12.53 -20.80
N HIS A 159 3.38 11.21 -20.63
CA HIS A 159 2.37 10.58 -19.79
C HIS A 159 2.96 10.30 -18.41
N ALA A 160 2.34 10.88 -17.39
CA ALA A 160 2.65 10.61 -15.99
C ALA A 160 1.64 9.64 -15.39
N SER A 161 2.15 8.72 -14.58
CA SER A 161 1.34 7.78 -13.82
C SER A 161 1.78 7.78 -12.36
N ILE A 162 0.95 7.16 -11.52
CA ILE A 162 1.21 6.97 -10.11
C ILE A 162 1.48 5.49 -9.90
N GLY A 163 2.53 5.20 -9.14
CA GLY A 163 3.00 3.85 -8.95
C GLY A 163 3.85 3.72 -7.70
N LYS A 164 4.49 2.56 -7.56
CA LYS A 164 5.38 2.22 -6.45
C LYS A 164 6.68 1.66 -7.02
N GLY A 165 7.78 1.95 -6.34
CA GLY A 165 9.08 1.40 -6.68
C GLY A 165 9.57 1.81 -8.07
N PHE A 166 10.08 0.84 -8.82
CA PHE A 166 10.69 1.02 -10.13
C PHE A 166 9.99 0.13 -11.17
N VAL A 167 9.64 0.72 -12.32
CA VAL A 167 9.07 -0.01 -13.45
C VAL A 167 9.91 0.26 -14.69
N PRO A 168 10.50 -0.78 -15.33
CA PRO A 168 11.30 -0.60 -16.53
C PRO A 168 10.42 -0.27 -17.74
N ALA A 169 11.00 0.46 -18.71
CA ALA A 169 10.33 0.93 -19.93
C ALA A 169 9.61 -0.20 -20.72
N GLY A 170 10.13 -1.42 -20.71
CA GLY A 170 9.60 -2.56 -21.48
C GLY A 170 8.37 -3.25 -20.89
N SER A 171 7.85 -2.83 -19.72
CA SER A 171 6.75 -3.53 -19.06
C SER A 171 5.36 -3.25 -19.66
N VAL A 172 5.22 -2.23 -20.51
CA VAL A 172 3.92 -1.83 -21.10
C VAL A 172 3.87 -2.19 -22.58
N GLU A 173 3.08 -3.21 -22.92
CA GLU A 173 2.87 -3.65 -24.31
C GLU A 173 1.75 -2.85 -25.02
N GLY A 174 1.81 -2.78 -26.36
CA GLY A 174 0.72 -2.26 -27.18
C GLY A 174 0.68 -0.74 -27.37
N MET A 175 1.79 -0.03 -27.13
CA MET A 175 1.85 1.41 -27.37
C MET A 175 1.88 1.76 -28.88
N PRO A 176 1.25 2.87 -29.30
CA PRO A 176 1.33 3.34 -30.68
C PRO A 176 2.75 3.68 -31.09
N ILE A 177 3.02 3.60 -32.40
CA ILE A 177 4.31 4.02 -32.99
C ILE A 177 4.56 5.50 -32.67
N GLY A 178 5.80 5.84 -32.31
CA GLY A 178 6.21 7.18 -31.90
C GLY A 178 6.01 7.49 -30.41
N VAL A 179 5.53 6.54 -29.60
CA VAL A 179 5.58 6.63 -28.14
C VAL A 179 6.80 5.87 -27.65
N ILE A 180 7.70 6.57 -26.98
CA ILE A 180 8.92 6.01 -26.41
C ILE A 180 8.66 5.73 -24.92
N PRO A 181 8.72 4.48 -24.48
CA PRO A 181 8.62 4.17 -23.06
C PRO A 181 9.89 4.61 -22.32
N VAL A 182 9.69 5.03 -21.08
CA VAL A 182 10.77 5.52 -20.21
C VAL A 182 10.67 4.78 -18.87
N ASP A 183 11.83 4.46 -18.29
CA ASP A 183 11.86 3.86 -16.95
C ASP A 183 11.24 4.80 -15.92
N ALA A 184 10.27 4.30 -15.18
CA ALA A 184 9.53 5.08 -14.19
C ALA A 184 10.07 4.79 -12.78
N ILE A 185 10.61 5.83 -12.14
CA ILE A 185 11.08 5.81 -10.76
C ILE A 185 10.04 6.52 -9.90
N PHE A 186 9.17 5.75 -9.25
CA PHE A 186 8.12 6.30 -8.39
C PHE A 186 8.59 6.57 -6.96
N THR A 187 9.74 6.03 -6.54
CA THR A 187 10.21 6.16 -5.16
C THR A 187 10.66 7.60 -4.83
N PRO A 188 10.01 8.29 -3.87
CA PRO A 188 10.35 9.67 -3.48
C PRO A 188 11.58 9.77 -2.57
N VAL A 189 12.03 8.64 -2.01
CA VAL A 189 13.16 8.53 -1.09
C VAL A 189 14.43 8.09 -1.84
N ARG A 190 15.48 8.91 -1.79
CA ARG A 190 16.76 8.61 -2.45
C ARG A 190 17.68 7.74 -1.60
N LYS A 191 17.67 7.98 -0.29
CA LYS A 191 18.58 7.31 0.64
C LYS A 191 17.95 7.20 2.01
N VAL A 192 18.22 6.08 2.68
CA VAL A 192 17.88 5.87 4.09
C VAL A 192 19.04 5.18 4.78
N ASN A 193 19.49 5.77 5.87
CA ASN A 193 20.46 5.20 6.79
C ASN A 193 19.81 5.03 8.15
N TYR A 194 20.21 4.00 8.90
CA TYR A 194 19.86 3.91 10.30
C TYR A 194 21.06 3.45 11.12
N ARG A 195 21.08 3.84 12.39
CA ARG A 195 22.05 3.41 13.37
C ARG A 195 21.33 3.04 14.66
N VAL A 196 21.76 1.96 15.29
CA VAL A 196 21.24 1.52 16.59
C VAL A 196 22.33 1.68 17.63
N GLU A 197 22.03 2.39 18.70
CA GLU A 197 22.90 2.61 19.85
C GLU A 197 22.24 2.05 21.12
N LYS A 198 23.01 1.80 22.18
CA LYS A 198 22.45 1.41 23.48
C LYS A 198 22.16 2.65 24.32
N THR A 199 20.99 2.71 24.92
CA THR A 199 20.56 3.82 25.78
C THR A 199 20.28 3.33 27.21
N ARG A 200 20.53 4.20 28.18
CA ARG A 200 20.32 3.91 29.60
C ARG A 200 19.05 4.59 30.07
N VAL A 201 18.12 3.81 30.63
CA VAL A 201 16.88 4.28 31.24
C VAL A 201 16.88 3.88 32.70
N GLY A 202 16.97 4.87 33.59
CA GLY A 202 17.11 4.64 35.03
C GLY A 202 18.32 3.75 35.36
N GLN A 203 18.06 2.55 35.86
CA GLN A 203 19.09 1.55 36.20
C GLN A 203 19.39 0.55 35.07
N SER A 204 18.56 0.48 34.02
CA SER A 204 18.72 -0.48 32.92
C SER A 204 19.48 0.15 31.74
N THR A 205 20.49 -0.56 31.22
CA THR A 205 21.33 -0.14 30.08
C THR A 205 21.05 -0.91 28.79
N ASN A 206 20.03 -1.77 28.78
CA ASN A 206 19.84 -2.74 27.69
C ASN A 206 18.92 -2.22 26.56
N TYR A 207 18.35 -1.03 26.71
CA TYR A 207 17.46 -0.45 25.71
C TYR A 207 18.23 0.01 24.47
N ASP A 208 17.54 -0.01 23.34
CA ASP A 208 18.03 0.46 22.05
C ASP A 208 17.56 1.91 21.79
N ARG A 209 18.41 2.66 21.10
CA ARG A 209 18.15 3.99 20.53
C ARG A 209 18.32 3.86 19.02
N LEU A 210 17.23 4.05 18.29
CA LEU A 210 17.23 4.00 16.83
C LEU A 210 17.34 5.42 16.27
N ILE A 211 18.43 5.69 15.56
CA ILE A 211 18.64 6.93 14.80
C ILE A 211 18.37 6.61 13.33
N LEU A 212 17.42 7.30 12.72
CA LEU A 212 17.01 7.13 11.32
C LEU A 212 17.26 8.42 10.54
N GLU A 213 18.03 8.34 9.47
CA GLU A 213 18.33 9.45 8.57
C GLU A 213 17.72 9.18 7.20
N ILE A 214 16.90 10.11 6.70
CA ILE A 214 16.17 9.98 5.43
C ILE A 214 16.49 11.16 4.52
N TRP A 215 16.74 10.88 3.24
CA TRP A 215 16.88 11.87 2.17
C TRP A 215 15.78 11.67 1.12
N THR A 216 14.97 12.70 0.87
CA THR A 216 13.91 12.70 -0.15
C THR A 216 14.28 13.58 -1.34
N ASP A 217 13.58 13.43 -2.45
CA ASP A 217 13.78 14.26 -3.64
C ASP A 217 13.00 15.59 -3.62
N GLY A 218 12.15 15.80 -2.61
CA GLY A 218 11.32 17.00 -2.43
C GLY A 218 9.85 16.81 -2.79
N THR A 219 9.46 15.67 -3.39
CA THR A 219 8.05 15.36 -3.69
C THR A 219 7.24 15.00 -2.44
N LEU A 220 7.92 14.40 -1.46
CA LEU A 220 7.36 14.02 -0.16
C LEU A 220 8.26 14.50 0.97
N ALA A 221 7.66 15.04 2.03
CA ALA A 221 8.38 15.45 3.23
C ALA A 221 8.97 14.21 3.95
N PRO A 222 10.22 14.24 4.42
CA PRO A 222 10.86 13.07 5.05
C PRO A 222 10.08 12.51 6.25
N VAL A 223 9.54 13.37 7.12
CA VAL A 223 8.75 12.95 8.28
C VAL A 223 7.44 12.27 7.85
N ALA A 224 6.78 12.82 6.83
CA ALA A 224 5.57 12.23 6.26
C ALA A 224 5.87 10.85 5.61
N ALA A 225 7.03 10.71 4.96
CA ALA A 225 7.46 9.44 4.38
C ALA A 225 7.63 8.33 5.43
N VAL A 226 8.13 8.67 6.62
CA VAL A 226 8.23 7.72 7.75
C VAL A 226 6.84 7.33 8.25
N GLY A 227 5.93 8.29 8.40
CA GLY A 227 4.54 8.02 8.79
C GLY A 227 3.84 7.07 7.82
N GLN A 228 3.87 7.38 6.52
CA GLN A 228 3.29 6.51 5.48
C GLN A 228 3.94 5.11 5.47
N SER A 229 5.25 5.03 5.70
CA SER A 229 5.93 3.73 5.77
C SER A 229 5.50 2.90 6.98
N ALA A 230 5.26 3.55 8.13
CA ALA A 230 4.76 2.89 9.32
C ALA A 230 3.33 2.38 9.10
N ASP A 231 2.46 3.17 8.47
CA ASP A 231 1.09 2.76 8.13
C ASP A 231 1.09 1.53 7.21
N ILE A 232 1.93 1.53 6.16
CA ILE A 232 2.08 0.36 5.26
C ILE A 232 2.52 -0.87 6.06
N LEU A 233 3.48 -0.75 6.98
CA LEU A 233 3.90 -1.87 7.83
C LEU A 233 2.75 -2.37 8.71
N MET A 234 1.99 -1.47 9.34
CA MET A 234 0.85 -1.85 10.18
C MET A 234 -0.21 -2.60 9.38
N ASP A 235 -0.51 -2.16 8.16
CA ASP A 235 -1.43 -2.83 7.25
C ASP A 235 -0.95 -4.24 6.91
N GLN A 236 0.36 -4.42 6.63
CA GLN A 236 0.93 -5.75 6.40
C GLN A 236 0.84 -6.64 7.66
N PHE A 237 1.06 -6.07 8.85
CA PHE A 237 0.97 -6.81 10.11
C PHE A 237 -0.46 -7.15 10.52
N SER A 238 -1.46 -6.43 10.04
CA SER A 238 -2.88 -6.65 10.36
C SER A 238 -3.31 -8.10 10.06
N LEU A 239 -2.83 -8.67 8.95
CA LEU A 239 -3.07 -10.07 8.56
C LEU A 239 -2.57 -11.07 9.61
N PHE A 240 -1.42 -10.80 10.21
CA PHE A 240 -0.85 -11.65 11.26
C PHE A 240 -1.57 -11.48 12.60
N THR A 241 -2.07 -10.28 12.90
CA THR A 241 -2.84 -10.05 14.13
C THR A 241 -4.17 -10.80 14.17
N ALA A 242 -4.73 -11.12 12.99
CA ALA A 242 -5.91 -11.97 12.86
C ALA A 242 -5.58 -13.46 13.06
N MET A 243 -4.32 -13.89 12.85
CA MET A 243 -3.90 -15.27 13.10
C MET A 243 -3.65 -15.49 14.59
N GLY A 244 -4.54 -16.23 15.25
CA GLY A 244 -4.41 -16.60 16.66
C GLY A 244 -5.32 -15.80 17.61
N ARG A 245 -6.05 -14.82 17.09
CA ARG A 245 -7.25 -14.33 17.75
C ARG A 245 -8.44 -15.07 17.11
N PRO A 246 -9.32 -15.76 17.86
CA PRO A 246 -10.66 -16.00 17.31
C PRO A 246 -11.15 -14.62 16.87
N GLU A 247 -11.80 -14.51 15.70
CA GLU A 247 -12.40 -13.24 15.31
C GLU A 247 -13.07 -12.64 16.55
N PRO A 248 -12.79 -11.37 16.92
CA PRO A 248 -13.45 -10.77 18.04
C PRO A 248 -14.94 -10.73 17.70
N VAL A 249 -15.65 -11.76 18.18
CA VAL A 249 -17.10 -11.77 18.30
C VAL A 249 -17.36 -10.61 19.24
N PHE A 250 -17.80 -9.49 18.66
CA PHE A 250 -17.99 -8.18 19.26
C PHE A 250 -16.74 -7.30 19.46
N GLY A 251 -16.70 -6.17 18.72
CA GLY A 251 -16.80 -4.89 19.43
C GLY A 251 -15.63 -3.92 19.42
N THR A 252 -14.59 -4.07 18.60
CA THR A 252 -13.61 -2.97 18.40
C THR A 252 -13.08 -2.90 16.97
N PRO A 253 -13.55 -1.97 16.13
CA PRO A 253 -12.86 -1.64 14.89
C PRO A 253 -11.71 -0.69 15.18
N ARG A 254 -10.48 -1.09 14.79
CA ARG A 254 -9.44 -0.11 14.50
C ARG A 254 -9.78 0.52 13.14
N VAL A 255 -9.92 1.84 13.16
CA VAL A 255 -10.31 2.66 12.02
C VAL A 255 -9.17 2.68 10.99
N SER A 256 -9.30 1.90 9.92
CA SER A 256 -8.61 2.18 8.66
C SER A 256 -9.59 2.96 7.78
N ALA A 257 -9.38 4.27 7.69
CA ALA A 257 -10.11 5.13 6.79
C ALA A 257 -9.55 4.97 5.37
N SER A 258 -10.18 4.11 4.55
CA SER A 258 -10.12 4.24 3.09
C SER A 258 -11.28 3.48 2.42
N GLY A 259 -12.21 4.25 1.86
CA GLY A 259 -13.00 3.92 0.68
C GLY A 259 -13.81 2.62 0.63
N SER A 260 -15.05 2.63 1.13
CA SER A 260 -16.25 2.53 0.27
C SER A 260 -17.52 2.58 1.12
N ALA A 261 -18.45 3.43 0.72
CA ALA A 261 -19.75 3.58 1.31
C ALA A 261 -20.67 2.45 0.82
N ALA A 262 -20.93 1.47 1.69
CA ALA A 262 -22.19 0.73 1.79
C ALA A 262 -22.11 -0.22 2.99
N GLY A 263 -22.86 0.06 4.06
CA GLY A 263 -23.32 -1.01 4.97
C GLY A 263 -22.94 -0.95 6.44
N LEU A 264 -22.12 -0.02 6.93
CA LEU A 264 -21.85 0.10 8.38
C LEU A 264 -22.12 1.52 8.87
N LEU A 265 -23.27 1.71 9.52
CA LEU A 265 -23.59 2.94 10.23
C LEU A 265 -22.54 3.18 11.33
N PRO A 266 -22.07 4.43 11.54
CA PRO A 266 -21.20 4.76 12.66
C PRO A 266 -21.77 4.26 14.01
N PRO A 267 -20.94 3.84 14.98
CA PRO A 267 -21.40 3.27 16.25
C PRO A 267 -22.32 4.21 17.06
N ASP A 268 -22.15 5.52 16.88
CA ASP A 268 -22.98 6.55 17.52
C ASP A 268 -24.43 6.57 16.98
N ARG A 269 -24.57 6.29 15.68
CA ARG A 269 -25.86 6.21 14.97
C ARG A 269 -26.55 4.85 15.20
N TYR A 270 -25.77 3.80 15.40
CA TYR A 270 -26.28 2.46 15.68
C TYR A 270 -26.90 2.35 17.09
N ASN A 271 -26.28 3.02 18.08
CA ASN A 271 -26.73 3.01 19.48
C ASN A 271 -27.80 4.08 19.82
N THR A 272 -28.28 4.83 18.82
CA THR A 272 -29.32 5.84 19.05
C THR A 272 -30.60 5.17 19.57
N PRO A 273 -31.20 5.64 20.68
CA PRO A 273 -32.41 5.04 21.25
C PRO A 273 -33.62 5.29 20.35
N ILE A 274 -34.58 4.35 20.37
CA ILE A 274 -35.82 4.47 19.56
C ILE A 274 -36.73 5.64 19.96
N GLU A 275 -36.43 6.30 21.09
CA GLU A 275 -37.13 7.50 21.56
C GLU A 275 -36.84 8.72 20.68
N ASP A 276 -35.62 8.80 20.14
CA ASP A 276 -35.15 9.93 19.33
C ASP A 276 -35.69 9.88 17.89
N LEU A 277 -36.26 8.74 17.46
CA LEU A 277 -36.91 8.55 16.17
C LEU A 277 -38.30 9.23 16.07
N ALA A 278 -38.82 9.80 17.18
CA ALA A 278 -40.10 10.52 17.23
C ALA A 278 -41.29 9.77 16.57
N LEU A 279 -41.36 8.46 16.82
CA LEU A 279 -42.42 7.57 16.30
C LEU A 279 -43.75 7.76 17.04
N SER A 280 -44.87 7.36 16.44
CA SER A 280 -46.15 7.31 17.13
C SER A 280 -46.10 6.45 18.38
N VAL A 281 -46.91 6.82 19.38
CA VAL A 281 -47.06 6.10 20.66
C VAL A 281 -47.35 4.61 20.44
N ARG A 282 -47.99 4.24 19.32
CA ARG A 282 -48.25 2.83 18.97
C ARG A 282 -46.99 2.13 18.46
N ALA A 283 -46.27 2.71 17.50
CA ALA A 283 -45.06 2.12 16.92
C ALA A 283 -43.96 1.97 17.98
N TYR A 284 -43.73 3.02 18.78
CA TYR A 284 -42.77 3.02 19.88
C TYR A 284 -43.06 1.93 20.92
N ASN A 285 -44.32 1.82 21.39
CA ASN A 285 -44.68 0.82 22.41
C ASN A 285 -44.64 -0.62 21.88
N CYS A 286 -44.83 -0.82 20.58
CA CYS A 286 -44.68 -2.14 19.97
C CYS A 286 -43.21 -2.56 19.90
N LEU A 287 -42.31 -1.67 19.46
CA LEU A 287 -40.86 -1.93 19.40
C LEU A 287 -40.26 -2.12 20.80
N LYS A 288 -40.66 -1.30 21.77
CA LYS A 288 -40.22 -1.43 23.17
C LYS A 288 -40.65 -2.75 23.80
N ARG A 289 -41.87 -3.23 23.54
CA ARG A 289 -42.33 -4.53 24.08
C ARG A 289 -41.66 -5.73 23.42
N SER A 290 -41.17 -5.59 22.20
CA SER A 290 -40.40 -6.63 21.51
C SER A 290 -38.91 -6.62 21.85
N GLY A 291 -38.48 -5.76 22.79
CA GLY A 291 -37.09 -5.69 23.22
C GLY A 291 -36.17 -4.90 22.29
N LEU A 292 -36.72 -4.21 21.29
CA LEU A 292 -35.96 -3.39 20.35
C LEU A 292 -35.85 -1.97 20.92
N MET A 293 -34.69 -1.65 21.49
CA MET A 293 -34.47 -0.39 22.22
C MET A 293 -33.60 0.60 21.44
N THR A 294 -32.85 0.12 20.44
CA THR A 294 -31.94 0.94 19.63
C THR A 294 -32.26 0.85 18.14
N VAL A 295 -31.86 1.86 17.38
CA VAL A 295 -32.03 1.92 15.92
C VAL A 295 -31.33 0.73 15.25
N GLY A 296 -30.11 0.38 15.68
CA GLY A 296 -29.35 -0.74 15.14
C GLY A 296 -30.12 -2.07 15.17
N GLN A 297 -30.76 -2.37 16.30
CA GLN A 297 -31.56 -3.60 16.48
C GLN A 297 -32.79 -3.66 15.55
N VAL A 298 -33.33 -2.50 15.16
CA VAL A 298 -34.46 -2.43 14.23
C VAL A 298 -34.01 -2.65 12.79
N LEU A 299 -32.83 -2.16 12.42
CA LEU A 299 -32.23 -2.33 11.09
C LEU A 299 -31.74 -3.77 10.82
N GLU A 300 -31.48 -4.54 11.88
CA GLU A 300 -31.13 -5.96 11.79
C GLU A 300 -32.32 -6.87 11.55
N ARG A 301 -33.55 -6.35 11.66
CA ARG A 301 -34.79 -7.13 11.50
C ARG A 301 -35.36 -6.95 10.11
N SER A 302 -35.80 -8.05 9.52
CA SER A 302 -36.51 -8.03 8.25
C SER A 302 -37.91 -7.41 8.39
N GLU A 303 -38.44 -6.89 7.29
CA GLU A 303 -39.81 -6.36 7.22
C GLU A 303 -40.86 -7.36 7.74
N ASP A 304 -40.75 -8.62 7.34
CA ASP A 304 -41.68 -9.68 7.75
C ASP A 304 -41.62 -9.97 9.26
N GLU A 305 -40.42 -9.89 9.86
CA GLU A 305 -40.24 -10.04 11.31
C GLU A 305 -40.83 -8.87 12.11
N LEU A 306 -40.69 -7.65 11.59
CA LEU A 306 -41.28 -6.46 12.22
C LEU A 306 -42.80 -6.49 12.13
N LEU A 307 -43.37 -6.92 11.00
CA LEU A 307 -44.82 -7.08 10.82
C LEU A 307 -45.42 -8.25 11.63
N ALA A 308 -44.61 -9.23 12.02
CA ALA A 308 -45.03 -10.31 12.91
C ALA A 308 -45.14 -9.88 14.39
N LEU A 309 -44.64 -8.70 14.75
CA LEU A 309 -44.71 -8.19 16.13
C LEU A 309 -46.17 -7.92 16.56
N ARG A 310 -46.47 -8.28 17.81
CA ARG A 310 -47.84 -8.18 18.35
C ARG A 310 -48.35 -6.74 18.30
N ASN A 311 -49.44 -6.53 17.57
CA ASN A 311 -50.09 -5.23 17.34
C ASN A 311 -49.29 -4.22 16.49
N PHE A 312 -48.18 -4.64 15.88
CA PHE A 312 -47.45 -3.89 14.86
C PHE A 312 -48.12 -4.13 13.50
N GLY A 313 -48.44 -3.07 12.77
CA GLY A 313 -49.16 -3.18 11.50
C GLY A 313 -48.48 -2.36 10.42
N ARG A 314 -48.92 -2.53 9.16
CA ARG A 314 -48.33 -1.85 7.99
C ARG A 314 -48.16 -0.35 8.16
N LYS A 315 -49.17 0.33 8.75
CA LYS A 315 -49.10 1.77 9.02
C LYS A 315 -47.99 2.18 10.00
N SER A 316 -47.66 1.34 10.99
CA SER A 316 -46.56 1.58 11.92
C SER A 316 -45.20 1.23 11.31
N TYR A 317 -45.18 0.30 10.35
CA TYR A 317 -43.99 -0.04 9.58
C TYR A 317 -43.63 1.06 8.58
N ASP A 318 -44.60 1.57 7.83
CA ASP A 318 -44.40 2.68 6.90
C ASP A 318 -43.90 3.93 7.65
N GLU A 319 -44.50 4.24 8.80
CA GLU A 319 -44.06 5.34 9.67
C GLU A 319 -42.60 5.17 10.15
N LEU A 320 -42.21 3.95 10.52
CA LEU A 320 -40.84 3.64 10.93
C LEU A 320 -39.85 3.79 9.76
N ARG A 321 -40.21 3.27 8.58
CA ARG A 321 -39.38 3.39 7.37
C ARG A 321 -39.19 4.85 6.96
N ASP A 322 -40.27 5.63 6.95
CA ASP A 322 -40.22 7.04 6.55
C ASP A 322 -39.30 7.85 7.47
N ARG A 323 -39.32 7.58 8.79
CA ARG A 323 -38.39 8.21 9.75
C ARG A 323 -36.95 7.77 9.58
N LEU A 324 -36.72 6.49 9.26
CA LEU A 324 -35.37 5.99 8.99
C LEU A 324 -34.78 6.57 7.70
N VAL A 325 -35.60 6.81 6.69
CA VAL A 325 -35.19 7.49 5.44
C VAL A 325 -34.96 8.99 5.69
N GLU A 326 -35.85 9.67 6.42
CA GLU A 326 -35.72 11.10 6.75
C GLU A 326 -34.43 11.40 7.51
N LEU A 327 -34.05 10.52 8.44
CA LEU A 327 -32.82 10.64 9.20
C LEU A 327 -31.60 10.04 8.47
N ALA A 328 -31.73 9.61 7.21
CA ALA A 328 -30.66 9.03 6.40
C ALA A 328 -29.97 7.82 7.05
N TYR A 329 -30.76 6.90 7.61
CA TYR A 329 -30.31 5.57 8.04
C TYR A 329 -30.46 4.52 6.92
N ILE A 330 -31.36 4.75 5.96
CA ILE A 330 -31.65 3.86 4.82
C ILE A 330 -31.85 4.73 3.56
N ASP A 331 -31.42 4.25 2.40
CA ASP A 331 -31.68 4.87 1.11
C ASP A 331 -33.15 4.64 0.67
N GLY A 332 -33.85 5.70 0.29
CA GLY A 332 -35.30 5.69 0.03
C GLY A 332 -35.78 4.86 -1.18
N ASP A 333 -34.88 4.30 -1.98
CA ASP A 333 -35.19 3.49 -3.17
C ASP A 333 -35.12 1.97 -2.92
N ALA A 334 -34.86 1.55 -1.67
CA ALA A 334 -34.75 0.14 -1.31
C ALA A 334 -36.14 -0.52 -1.11
N PRO A 335 -36.40 -1.72 -1.68
CA PRO A 335 -37.63 -2.47 -1.47
C PRO A 335 -37.64 -3.12 -0.09
N GLY A 336 -38.02 -2.32 0.93
CA GLY A 336 -38.18 -2.75 2.31
C GLY A 336 -36.89 -2.75 3.14
N LEU A 337 -37.05 -2.92 4.45
CA LEU A 337 -35.92 -3.16 5.36
C LEU A 337 -35.38 -4.57 5.09
N GLN A 338 -34.22 -4.63 4.43
CA GLN A 338 -33.45 -5.86 4.33
C GLN A 338 -32.53 -5.95 5.55
N PRO A 339 -32.55 -7.08 6.28
CA PRO A 339 -31.63 -7.27 7.39
C PRO A 339 -30.21 -7.24 6.85
N ILE A 340 -29.32 -6.51 7.52
CA ILE A 340 -27.89 -6.52 7.22
C ILE A 340 -27.43 -7.98 7.37
N PRO A 341 -26.85 -8.64 6.33
CA PRO A 341 -26.57 -10.06 6.39
C PRO A 341 -25.62 -10.40 7.54
N GLU A 342 -26.03 -11.31 8.43
CA GLU A 342 -25.10 -11.99 9.34
C GLU A 342 -24.09 -12.76 8.50
N GLY A 343 -22.82 -12.38 8.60
CA GLY A 343 -21.73 -13.02 7.89
C GLY A 343 -21.40 -14.40 8.45
N HIS A 344 -22.19 -15.41 8.08
CA HIS A 344 -21.65 -16.75 7.85
C HIS A 344 -22.06 -17.27 6.46
N PRO A 345 -21.14 -17.91 5.72
CA PRO A 345 -21.32 -18.18 4.31
C PRO A 345 -22.21 -19.41 4.13
N SER A 346 -23.42 -19.22 3.59
CA SER A 346 -24.09 -20.27 2.82
C SER A 346 -25.11 -19.68 1.86
N ALA A 347 -24.73 -19.69 0.59
CA ALA A 347 -25.54 -19.85 -0.62
C ALA A 347 -26.95 -19.22 -0.70
N ARG A 348 -27.13 -18.31 -1.68
CA ARG A 348 -28.37 -18.28 -2.47
C ARG A 348 -28.09 -18.57 -3.94
N ALA A 349 -28.84 -19.53 -4.45
CA ALA A 349 -28.80 -20.12 -5.77
C ALA A 349 -29.64 -19.35 -6.80
N GLY A 350 -29.33 -19.50 -8.11
CA GLY A 350 -30.30 -19.22 -9.17
C GLY A 350 -29.79 -19.02 -10.60
N ALA A 351 -29.60 -20.13 -11.32
CA ALA A 351 -29.91 -20.35 -12.75
C ALA A 351 -29.18 -19.60 -13.91
N ALA A 352 -28.43 -20.44 -14.66
CA ALA A 352 -28.48 -20.68 -16.12
C ALA A 352 -27.86 -19.68 -17.12
N ALA A 353 -26.67 -20.06 -17.66
CA ALA A 353 -26.38 -20.02 -19.10
C ALA A 353 -25.29 -21.06 -19.45
N ALA A 354 -25.52 -21.81 -20.52
CA ALA A 354 -24.80 -23.02 -20.92
C ALA A 354 -23.38 -22.78 -21.48
N ARG A 355 -22.45 -23.74 -21.26
CA ARG A 355 -21.42 -24.16 -22.24
C ARG A 355 -20.69 -25.46 -21.84
N ARG A 356 -20.20 -26.17 -22.86
CA ARG A 356 -19.72 -27.57 -22.97
C ARG A 356 -18.44 -27.90 -22.17
N PRO A 357 -18.11 -29.19 -21.92
CA PRO A 357 -17.02 -29.60 -21.02
C PRO A 357 -15.65 -29.69 -21.72
N ALA A 358 -14.59 -29.32 -20.99
CA ALA A 358 -13.20 -29.65 -21.28
C ALA A 358 -12.53 -30.26 -20.02
N THR A 359 -11.64 -31.20 -20.28
CA THR A 359 -10.96 -32.19 -19.42
C THR A 359 -9.98 -31.56 -18.39
N PRO A 360 -9.64 -32.23 -17.27
CA PRO A 360 -8.90 -31.63 -16.16
C PRO A 360 -7.38 -31.84 -16.26
N SER A 361 -6.59 -30.78 -16.02
CA SER A 361 -5.16 -30.86 -15.71
C SER A 361 -4.92 -30.74 -14.20
N ARG A 362 -4.15 -31.68 -13.66
CA ARG A 362 -3.78 -31.80 -12.25
C ARG A 362 -2.79 -30.72 -11.81
N SER A 363 -2.99 -30.26 -10.58
CA SER A 363 -2.03 -29.53 -9.74
C SER A 363 -0.89 -30.45 -9.27
N SER A 364 0.36 -30.02 -9.40
CA SER A 364 1.50 -30.63 -8.72
C SER A 364 2.00 -29.70 -7.61
N SER A 365 1.80 -30.11 -6.37
CA SER A 365 2.61 -29.73 -5.21
C SER A 365 3.98 -30.42 -5.31
N VAL A 366 5.06 -29.66 -5.18
CA VAL A 366 6.44 -30.18 -5.12
C VAL A 366 6.74 -30.57 -3.68
N ILE A 367 6.97 -31.86 -3.46
CA ILE A 367 7.67 -32.42 -2.29
C ILE A 367 9.04 -32.85 -2.80
N LEU A 368 10.09 -32.46 -2.09
CA LEU A 368 11.47 -32.86 -2.34
C LEU A 368 11.68 -34.27 -1.77
N ASP A 369 12.08 -35.21 -2.62
CA ASP A 369 12.80 -36.41 -2.22
C ASP A 369 13.95 -36.63 -3.22
N GLU A 370 15.14 -36.87 -2.67
CA GLU A 370 16.37 -37.22 -3.36
C GLU A 370 16.30 -38.65 -3.94
N ASP A 371 17.08 -38.88 -4.99
CA ASP A 371 17.34 -40.17 -5.66
C ASP A 371 16.23 -40.75 -6.56
N ASP A 372 16.32 -40.49 -7.87
CA ASP A 372 16.20 -41.56 -8.87
C ASP A 372 16.66 -41.10 -10.27
N GLU A 373 17.59 -41.85 -10.83
CA GLU A 373 18.20 -41.66 -12.15
C GLU A 373 17.26 -42.03 -13.31
N ALA A 374 17.55 -41.42 -14.47
CA ALA A 374 17.27 -41.91 -15.82
C ALA A 374 15.80 -41.97 -16.29
N GLU A 375 15.35 -40.90 -16.98
CA GLU A 375 14.93 -40.93 -18.40
C GLU A 375 14.01 -39.73 -18.76
N SER A 376 14.46 -38.87 -19.68
CA SER A 376 13.68 -38.27 -20.79
C SER A 376 14.31 -36.97 -21.32
N LEU A 377 15.51 -37.07 -21.91
CA LEU A 377 16.01 -36.00 -22.76
C LEU A 377 15.21 -36.00 -24.07
N GLY A 378 14.47 -34.91 -24.33
CA GLY A 378 13.72 -34.69 -25.56
C GLY A 378 14.62 -34.66 -26.81
N ALA A 379 14.01 -34.71 -27.99
CA ALA A 379 14.70 -34.86 -29.28
C ALA A 379 15.84 -33.84 -29.53
N LEU A 380 15.70 -32.61 -29.03
CA LEU A 380 16.73 -31.57 -29.13
C LEU A 380 17.94 -31.85 -28.21
N GLY A 381 17.70 -32.43 -27.03
CA GLY A 381 18.75 -32.80 -26.08
C GLY A 381 19.57 -34.02 -26.54
N LYS A 382 18.95 -34.94 -27.27
CA LYS A 382 19.69 -36.03 -27.95
C LYS A 382 20.60 -35.50 -29.05
N ALA A 383 20.11 -34.58 -29.89
CA ALA A 383 20.90 -34.00 -30.96
C ALA A 383 22.10 -33.18 -30.45
N LEU A 384 21.93 -32.42 -29.36
CA LEU A 384 23.03 -31.66 -28.75
C LEU A 384 24.11 -32.56 -28.13
N LYS A 385 23.69 -33.66 -27.50
CA LYS A 385 24.61 -34.63 -26.89
C LYS A 385 25.38 -35.43 -27.93
N GLU A 386 24.77 -35.68 -29.10
CA GLU A 386 25.42 -36.33 -30.24
C GLU A 386 26.45 -35.40 -30.91
N ALA A 387 26.11 -34.12 -31.09
CA ALA A 387 27.04 -33.12 -31.63
C ALA A 387 28.26 -32.87 -30.71
N LEU A 388 28.06 -32.90 -29.39
CA LEU A 388 29.14 -32.78 -28.41
C LEU A 388 30.06 -34.02 -28.36
N LYS A 389 29.56 -35.18 -28.79
CA LYS A 389 30.32 -36.43 -28.81
C LYS A 389 31.20 -36.55 -30.07
N GLU A 390 30.77 -35.98 -31.19
CA GLU A 390 31.58 -35.92 -32.43
C GLU A 390 32.74 -34.92 -32.36
N VAL A 391 32.64 -33.87 -31.52
CA VAL A 391 33.70 -32.86 -31.38
C VAL A 391 34.77 -33.24 -30.35
N GLY A 392 34.51 -34.25 -29.52
CA GLY A 392 35.32 -34.54 -28.32
C GLY A 392 36.42 -35.60 -28.46
N ASP A 393 36.55 -36.29 -29.60
CA ASP A 393 37.39 -37.50 -29.69
C ASP A 393 38.59 -37.43 -30.66
N ASP A 394 38.91 -36.26 -31.24
CA ASP A 394 39.97 -36.17 -32.28
C ASP A 394 41.13 -35.19 -32.01
N ASP A 395 41.35 -34.68 -30.79
CA ASP A 395 42.47 -33.73 -30.58
C ASP A 395 43.15 -33.73 -29.19
N LEU A 396 43.40 -34.91 -28.61
CA LEU A 396 44.36 -35.03 -27.48
C LEU A 396 45.24 -36.29 -27.61
N LEU A 397 46.05 -36.32 -28.67
CA LEU A 397 47.27 -37.12 -28.75
C LEU A 397 48.45 -36.20 -29.06
N GLY A 398 49.34 -36.04 -28.07
CA GLY A 398 50.71 -35.60 -28.30
C GLY A 398 51.08 -34.24 -27.72
N ALA A 399 51.69 -34.25 -26.53
CA ALA A 399 53.07 -33.81 -26.35
C ALA A 399 53.43 -33.91 -24.86
N ASP A 400 54.20 -34.96 -24.56
CA ASP A 400 55.22 -34.92 -23.53
C ASP A 400 56.15 -33.72 -23.80
N ASP A 401 56.54 -32.98 -22.76
CA ASP A 401 57.96 -32.84 -22.43
C ASP A 401 58.15 -32.14 -21.07
N GLU A 402 59.01 -32.76 -20.29
CA GLU A 402 59.57 -32.35 -19.01
C GLU A 402 60.50 -31.12 -19.19
N ASP A 403 60.33 -30.11 -18.33
CA ASP A 403 61.37 -29.47 -17.49
C ASP A 403 60.85 -28.16 -16.84
#